data_AF-A0A8U0KT71-F1
#
_entry.id   AF-A0A8U0KT71-F1
#
_cell.length_a   1.000
_cell.length_b   1.000
_cell.length_c   1.000
_cell.angle_alpha   90.00
_cell.angle_beta   90.00
_cell.angle_gamma   90.00
#
_symmetry.space_group_name_H-M   'P 1'
#
loop_
_entity.id
_entity.type
_entity.pdbx_description
1 polymer ?
#
loop_
_entity_poly.entity_id
_entity_poly.type
_entity_poly.pdbx_seq_one_letter_code
_entity_poly.pdbx_strand_id
1 'polypeptide(L)'
;MTLPSQLRIVNNKLTELGKIMYYQPDLFCSSVRLQQGMIGCCKAYLGYMKWHTLTVSQYLTELNWGMRRARASCCLTKQAYRAAYGLPDLERRADTLYWMRRLH
;
A
#
# COMPACT_ATOMS: atom_id res chain seq x y z
N MET A 1 2.95 -9.75 -15.39
CA MET A 1 3.52 -8.69 -14.52
C MET A 1 3.79 -7.46 -15.38
N THR A 2 3.08 -6.35 -15.16
CA THR A 2 3.40 -5.07 -15.81
C THR A 2 4.53 -4.40 -15.02
N LEU A 3 5.74 -4.38 -15.59
CA LEU A 3 6.89 -3.71 -14.97
C LEU A 3 6.62 -2.19 -14.83
N PRO A 4 7.25 -1.48 -13.87
CA PRO A 4 7.14 -0.02 -13.74
C PRO A 4 7.41 0.75 -15.05
N SER A 5 8.29 0.21 -15.90
CA SER A 5 8.55 0.71 -17.25
C SER A 5 7.33 0.67 -18.17
N GLN A 6 6.48 -0.36 -18.05
CA GLN A 6 5.24 -0.51 -18.82
C GLN A 6 4.20 0.54 -18.40
N LEU A 7 4.09 0.86 -17.11
CA LEU A 7 3.19 1.92 -16.65
C LEU A 7 3.64 3.29 -17.18
N ARG A 8 4.94 3.58 -17.17
CA ARG A 8 5.48 4.82 -17.75
C ARG A 8 5.13 4.94 -19.24
N ILE A 9 5.27 3.85 -19.98
CA ILE A 9 4.90 3.80 -21.41
C ILE A 9 3.40 4.08 -21.59
N VAL A 10 2.55 3.42 -20.80
CA VAL A 10 1.09 3.62 -20.85
C VAL A 10 0.72 5.06 -20.50
N ASN A 11 1.31 5.65 -19.46
CA ASN A 11 1.04 7.03 -19.04
C ASN A 11 1.50 8.06 -20.09
N ASN A 12 2.68 7.87 -20.68
CA ASN A 12 3.17 8.75 -21.75
C ASN A 12 2.23 8.70 -22.95
N LYS A 13 1.82 7.50 -23.36
CA LYS A 13 0.89 7.32 -24.48
C LYS A 13 -0.50 7.89 -24.19
N LEU A 14 -1.00 7.73 -22.97
CA LEU A 14 -2.27 8.31 -22.54
C LEU A 14 -2.21 9.85 -22.57
N THR A 15 -1.11 10.43 -22.13
CA THR A 15 -0.88 11.88 -22.18
C THR A 15 -0.91 12.42 -23.61
N GLU A 16 -0.20 11.75 -24.53
CA GLU A 16 -0.19 12.17 -25.95
C GLU A 16 -1.57 12.04 -26.59
N LEU A 17 -2.29 10.94 -26.33
CA LEU A 17 -3.66 10.78 -26.81
C LEU A 17 -4.61 11.83 -26.21
N GLY A 18 -4.42 12.20 -24.94
CA GLY A 18 -5.17 13.26 -24.27
C GLY A 18 -4.93 14.63 -24.91
N LYS A 19 -3.68 14.95 -25.28
CA LYS A 19 -3.35 16.16 -26.03
C LYS A 19 -4.07 16.18 -27.38
N ILE A 20 -4.05 15.08 -28.13
CA ILE A 20 -4.74 15.00 -29.43
C ILE A 20 -6.25 15.18 -29.24
N MET A 21 -6.85 14.52 -28.25
CA MET A 21 -8.27 14.66 -27.95
C MET A 21 -8.66 16.11 -27.57
N TYR A 22 -7.78 16.85 -26.89
CA TYR A 22 -8.03 18.22 -26.47
C TYR A 22 -7.80 19.25 -27.59
N TYR A 23 -6.67 19.17 -28.28
CA TYR A 23 -6.27 20.17 -29.28
C TYR A 23 -6.78 19.87 -30.69
N GLN A 24 -7.10 18.60 -31.00
CA GLN A 24 -7.55 18.15 -32.33
C GLN A 24 -8.71 17.15 -32.19
N PRO A 25 -9.85 17.57 -31.61
CA PRO A 25 -10.97 16.67 -31.30
C PRO A 25 -11.54 16.00 -32.56
N ASP A 26 -11.59 16.70 -33.69
CA ASP A 26 -12.12 16.13 -34.94
C ASP A 26 -11.25 14.98 -35.47
N LEU A 27 -9.92 15.11 -35.36
CA LEU A 27 -8.97 14.05 -35.71
C LEU A 27 -9.15 12.83 -34.78
N PHE A 28 -9.38 13.08 -33.49
CA PHE A 28 -9.60 12.01 -32.52
C PHE A 28 -10.93 11.28 -32.78
N CYS A 29 -12.01 12.02 -33.05
CA CYS A 29 -13.33 11.46 -33.31
C CYS A 29 -13.40 10.69 -34.64
N SER A 30 -12.66 11.14 -35.66
CA SER A 30 -12.61 10.47 -36.97
C SER A 30 -11.67 9.26 -37.01
N SER A 31 -10.77 9.10 -36.03
CA SER A 31 -9.78 8.02 -36.01
C SER A 31 -10.10 6.92 -35.01
N VAL A 32 -10.66 5.82 -35.50
CA VAL A 32 -10.90 4.58 -34.72
C VAL A 32 -9.60 4.08 -34.06
N ARG A 33 -8.45 4.25 -34.71
CA ARG A 33 -7.15 3.84 -34.16
C ARG A 33 -6.77 4.64 -32.91
N LEU A 34 -7.03 5.95 -32.89
CA LEU A 34 -6.76 6.79 -31.72
C LEU A 34 -7.71 6.43 -30.57
N GLN A 35 -8.98 6.20 -30.87
CA GLN A 35 -9.99 5.78 -29.88
C GLN A 35 -9.64 4.42 -29.26
N GLN A 36 -9.29 3.42 -30.07
CA GLN A 36 -8.85 2.11 -29.59
C GLN A 36 -7.55 2.23 -28.78
N GLY A 37 -6.64 3.12 -29.19
CA GLY A 37 -5.43 3.44 -28.43
C GLY A 37 -5.75 3.97 -27.03
N MET A 38 -6.70 4.90 -26.92
CA MET A 38 -7.14 5.48 -25.65
C MET A 38 -7.77 4.39 -24.75
N ILE A 39 -8.71 3.61 -25.29
CA ILE A 39 -9.37 2.52 -24.57
C ILE A 39 -8.34 1.50 -24.06
N GLY A 40 -7.38 1.12 -24.90
CA GLY A 40 -6.31 0.19 -24.53
C GLY A 40 -5.44 0.72 -23.38
N CYS A 41 -5.05 2.00 -23.43
CA CYS A 41 -4.27 2.63 -22.37
C CYS A 41 -5.06 2.69 -21.05
N CYS A 42 -6.33 3.09 -21.10
CA CYS A 42 -7.20 3.11 -19.92
C CYS A 42 -7.38 1.71 -19.30
N LYS A 43 -7.60 0.67 -20.12
CA LYS A 43 -7.69 -0.72 -19.65
C LYS A 43 -6.40 -1.19 -18.96
N ALA A 44 -5.25 -0.88 -19.55
CA ALA A 44 -3.96 -1.23 -18.96
C ALA A 44 -3.72 -0.52 -17.61
N TYR A 45 -4.07 0.77 -17.54
CA TYR A 45 -3.95 1.56 -16.30
C TYR A 45 -4.86 1.03 -15.19
N LEU A 46 -6.13 0.76 -15.48
CA LEU A 46 -7.06 0.16 -14.52
C LEU A 46 -6.61 -1.23 -14.06
N GLY A 47 -6.07 -2.03 -14.98
CA GLY A 47 -5.46 -3.32 -14.64
C GLY A 47 -4.34 -3.16 -13.62
N TYR A 48 -3.41 -2.22 -13.86
CA TYR A 48 -2.34 -1.92 -12.92
C TYR A 48 -2.84 -1.45 -11.55
N MET A 49 -3.80 -0.51 -11.53
CA MET A 49 -4.37 -0.01 -10.27
C MET A 49 -5.02 -1.13 -9.46
N LYS A 50 -5.79 -2.01 -10.11
CA LYS A 50 -6.41 -3.18 -9.47
C LYS A 50 -5.35 -4.09 -8.82
N TRP A 51 -4.27 -4.39 -9.53
CA TRP A 51 -3.17 -5.19 -9.00
C TRP A 51 -2.49 -4.49 -7.81
N HIS A 52 -2.18 -3.21 -7.93
CA HIS A 52 -1.57 -2.46 -6.84
C HIS A 52 -2.45 -2.39 -5.59
N THR A 53 -3.74 -2.12 -5.74
CA THR A 53 -4.68 -2.11 -4.61
C THR A 53 -4.74 -3.49 -3.93
N LEU A 54 -4.76 -4.58 -4.69
CA LEU A 54 -4.72 -5.93 -4.15
C LEU A 54 -3.42 -6.21 -3.38
N THR A 55 -2.27 -5.88 -3.96
CA THR A 55 -0.96 -6.10 -3.32
C THR A 55 -0.82 -5.27 -2.04
N VAL A 56 -1.21 -3.99 -2.06
CA VAL A 56 -1.18 -3.13 -0.88
C VAL A 56 -2.13 -3.66 0.20
N SER A 57 -3.34 -4.10 -0.18
CA SER A 57 -4.29 -4.70 0.76
C SER A 57 -3.74 -5.96 1.42
N GLN A 58 -3.07 -6.83 0.66
CA GLN A 58 -2.44 -8.05 1.19
C GLN A 58 -1.34 -7.69 2.19
N TYR A 59 -0.45 -6.77 1.82
CA TYR A 59 0.64 -6.33 2.69
C TYR A 59 0.14 -5.70 4.00
N LEU A 60 -0.88 -4.84 3.93
CA LEU A 60 -1.53 -4.26 5.12
C LEU A 60 -2.19 -5.33 6.00
N THR A 61 -2.78 -6.36 5.38
CA THR A 61 -3.37 -7.48 6.10
C THR A 61 -2.30 -8.26 6.86
N GLU A 62 -1.18 -8.58 6.22
CA GLU A 62 -0.05 -9.26 6.85
C GLU A 62 0.55 -8.47 8.01
N LEU A 63 0.76 -7.15 7.84
CA LEU A 63 1.21 -6.26 8.90
C LEU A 63 0.25 -6.26 10.09
N ASN A 64 -1.06 -6.17 9.83
CA ASN A 64 -2.08 -6.20 10.88
C ASN A 64 -2.09 -7.53 11.65
N TRP A 65 -1.96 -8.66 10.96
CA TRP A 65 -1.85 -9.97 11.61
C TRP A 65 -0.56 -10.10 12.42
N GLY A 66 0.55 -9.58 11.90
CA GLY A 66 1.83 -9.53 12.61
C GLY A 66 1.75 -8.71 13.90
N MET A 67 1.15 -7.52 13.84
CA MET A 67 0.93 -6.68 15.02
C MET A 67 0.02 -7.35 16.05
N ARG A 68 -1.05 -8.02 15.62
CA ARG A 68 -1.92 -8.79 16.53
C ARG A 68 -1.17 -9.93 17.22
N ARG A 69 -0.35 -10.69 16.49
CA ARG A 69 0.48 -11.76 17.06
C ARG A 69 1.51 -11.21 18.05
N ALA A 70 2.19 -10.13 17.72
CA ALA A 70 3.16 -9.48 18.60
C ALA A 70 2.51 -9.01 19.91
N ARG A 71 1.32 -8.40 19.81
CA ARG A 71 0.55 -7.96 20.98
C ARG A 71 0.11 -9.14 21.85
N ALA A 72 -0.39 -10.22 21.24
CA ALA A 72 -0.76 -11.43 21.96
C ALA A 72 0.44 -12.06 22.70
N SER A 73 1.59 -12.14 22.02
CA SER A 73 2.84 -12.63 22.63
C SER A 73 3.26 -11.78 23.83
N CYS A 74 3.26 -10.45 23.70
CA CYS A 74 3.59 -9.53 24.81
C CYS A 74 2.64 -9.69 26.01
N CYS A 75 1.34 -9.86 25.76
CA CYS A 75 0.36 -10.11 26.82
C CYS A 75 0.64 -11.43 27.55
N LEU A 76 0.94 -12.50 26.82
CA LEU A 76 1.30 -13.81 27.38
C LEU A 76 2.59 -13.72 28.20
N THR A 77 3.62 -13.01 27.71
CA THR A 77 4.87 -12.80 28.45
C THR A 77 4.61 -12.02 29.75
N LYS A 78 3.77 -10.98 29.72
CA LYS A 78 3.38 -10.23 30.92
C LYS A 78 2.61 -11.10 31.93
N GLN A 79 1.70 -11.95 31.46
CA GLN A 79 0.96 -12.88 32.32
C GLN A 79 1.90 -13.92 32.96
N ALA A 80 2.78 -14.53 32.17
CA ALA A 80 3.77 -15.50 32.67
C ALA A 80 4.70 -14.87 33.72
N TYR A 81 5.14 -13.63 33.48
CA TYR A 81 5.98 -12.89 34.44
C TYR A 81 5.22 -12.57 35.74
N ARG A 82 3.96 -12.12 35.65
CA ARG A 82 3.10 -11.89 36.84
C ARG A 82 2.86 -13.19 37.63
N ALA A 83 2.71 -14.33 36.95
CA ALA A 83 2.51 -15.63 37.60
C ALA A 83 3.79 -16.14 38.26
N ALA A 84 4.96 -15.94 37.64
CA ALA A 84 6.24 -16.43 38.15
C ALA A 84 6.79 -15.61 39.33
N TYR A 85 6.54 -14.31 39.36
CA TYR A 85 7.16 -13.40 40.33
C TYR A 85 6.16 -12.70 41.27
N GLY A 86 4.85 -12.98 41.15
CA GLY A 86 3.79 -12.23 41.85
C GLY A 86 3.69 -10.78 41.34
N LEU A 87 2.65 -10.03 41.75
CA LEU A 87 2.50 -8.60 41.42
C LEU A 87 3.57 -7.79 42.17
N PRO A 88 4.60 -7.24 41.51
CA PRO A 88 5.51 -6.33 42.17
C PRO A 88 5.04 -4.90 41.86
N ASP A 89 5.48 -3.94 42.67
CA ASP A 89 5.49 -2.47 42.49
C ASP A 89 6.10 -1.96 41.15
N LEU A 90 6.08 -2.78 40.11
CA LEU A 90 6.73 -2.60 38.81
C LEU A 90 5.90 -1.77 37.83
N GLU A 91 4.64 -1.47 38.11
CA GLU A 91 3.89 -0.47 37.33
C GLU A 91 4.57 0.91 37.37
N ARG A 92 5.29 1.25 38.45
CA ARG A 92 6.13 2.46 38.50
C ARG A 92 7.45 2.36 37.72
N ARG A 93 8.06 1.17 37.62
CA ARG A 93 9.39 0.96 37.00
C ARG A 93 9.32 0.64 35.50
N ALA A 94 8.24 0.04 35.03
CA ALA A 94 8.04 -0.26 33.61
C ALA A 94 7.82 1.01 32.77
N ASP A 95 7.16 2.03 33.33
CA ASP A 95 7.06 3.34 32.69
C ASP A 95 8.44 4.00 32.56
N THR A 96 9.32 3.86 33.57
CA THR A 96 10.67 4.43 33.51
C THR A 96 11.52 3.80 32.40
N LEU A 97 11.45 2.47 32.22
CA LEU A 97 12.20 1.77 31.16
C LEU A 97 11.61 2.00 29.76
N TYR A 98 10.29 2.20 29.65
CA TYR A 98 9.64 2.55 28.39
C TYR A 98 10.01 3.98 27.93
N TRP A 99 10.16 4.93 28.86
CA TRP A 99 10.62 6.29 28.55
C TRP A 99 12.13 6.36 28.27
N MET A 100 12.97 5.59 28.97
CA MET A 100 14.43 5.60 28.75
C MET A 100 14.86 5.04 27.39
N ARG A 101 14.06 4.17 26.76
CA ARG A 101 14.37 3.60 25.43
C ARG A 101 13.93 4.49 24.26
N ARG A 102 13.36 5.67 24.53
CA ARG A 102 12.89 6.64 23.52
C ARG A 102 13.75 7.91 23.42
N LEU A 103 14.78 8.02 24.26
CA LEU A 103 15.68 9.19 24.36
C LEU A 103 17.09 8.94 23.80
N HIS A 104 17.31 7.83 23.08
CA HIS A 104 18.54 7.55 22.34
C HIS A 104 18.23 7.32 20.87
#